data_AF-A0A261F800-F1
#
_entry.id   AF-A0A261F800-F1
#
_cell.length_a   1.000
_cell.length_b   1.000
_cell.length_c   1.000
_cell.angle_alpha   90.00
_cell.angle_beta   90.00
_cell.angle_gamma   90.00
#
_symmetry.space_group_name_H-M   'P 1'
#
loop_
_entity.id
_entity.type
_entity.pdbx_description
1 polymer ?
#
loop_
_entity_poly.entity_id
_entity_poly.type
_entity_poly.pdbx_seq_one_letter_code
_entity_poly.pdbx_strand_id
1 'polypeptide(L)'
;MLDNTAQNSNNGVKNSSAETADTTLPDTTFAEEFGESMDDDLADVSLSDLGKDASDFLTSLRDQAVEFWQSQAKPQLGQASEQAKNAVSQANAQLAAQTQKLNDLTRLLKKPDHVPFAITHVSIVDDLESSPDQLDMRRNKVRVYPDQTIVVGADGKIEEIGDSASIEPALPQGYRRLDATGKFAIPGLINLHVHTFSNGKPLHKMTSKDQTLKMRRFFDTKPGREAAFALSLKNLETMLRSGVTTLRTLGDLGDDAIRVGKLVEEGHITGPRVLASGPIIAAVGGHGAPLISVECADEADAAVAVDRNIAMGASAIKVASTGGVTDSTQRGEAGAVQLTEGQMAIICEIAHEHGLLVAAHAQSLDGVKNALRAGVDTIEHGSELDDEAIALFKNNPKALHGFSSFDATVLAGVAMRDLPQSVTQIDDIPLANGTDITNGMLAGLKQAKEAGIVVSMGTDSAMPLVTQYGTWRELQVLMKYADYTAAEALYTATHVNAGVLGLGSEIGTLREGYSADIVITDENPLGNLSTLGDVELVVAQGLPVFHPQVKKNEEIERNLDMLG
;
A
#
# COMPACT_ATOMS: atom_id res chain seq x y z
N MET A 1 -73.36 13.27 -9.43
CA MET A 1 -72.98 12.91 -8.05
C MET A 1 -71.53 13.38 -7.91
N LEU A 2 -71.33 14.66 -7.58
CA LEU A 2 -71.18 15.23 -6.23
C LEU A 2 -70.01 14.55 -5.48
N ASP A 3 -68.99 15.21 -4.94
CA ASP A 3 -68.92 16.62 -4.54
C ASP A 3 -67.48 17.16 -4.40
N ASN A 4 -67.37 18.48 -4.52
CA ASN A 4 -66.24 19.34 -4.18
C ASN A 4 -66.14 19.53 -2.65
N THR A 5 -65.00 20.00 -2.13
CA THR A 5 -64.93 21.19 -1.24
C THR A 5 -63.50 21.59 -0.87
N ALA A 6 -63.34 22.87 -0.59
CA ALA A 6 -62.10 23.62 -0.42
C ALA A 6 -61.92 24.18 1.01
N GLN A 7 -60.77 24.82 1.23
CA GLN A 7 -60.47 25.96 2.12
C GLN A 7 -59.99 25.77 3.59
N ASN A 8 -58.75 26.25 3.80
CA ASN A 8 -58.23 27.24 4.79
C ASN A 8 -58.76 27.28 6.24
N SER A 9 -57.81 27.34 7.20
CA SER A 9 -57.75 28.45 8.18
C SER A 9 -56.43 28.53 8.98
N ASN A 10 -56.02 29.77 9.23
CA ASN A 10 -54.93 30.28 10.08
C ASN A 10 -55.16 30.05 11.58
N ASN A 11 -54.07 29.98 12.35
CA ASN A 11 -53.88 30.51 13.72
C ASN A 11 -52.37 30.33 14.05
N GLY A 12 -51.56 31.26 14.55
CA GLY A 12 -51.80 32.40 15.43
C GLY A 12 -51.22 32.10 16.81
N VAL A 13 -49.98 32.53 17.11
CA VAL A 13 -49.43 32.48 18.49
C VAL A 13 -48.72 33.79 18.83
N LYS A 14 -49.10 34.34 19.99
CA LYS A 14 -48.63 35.57 20.63
C LYS A 14 -47.58 35.29 21.72
N ASN A 15 -46.76 36.30 21.97
CA ASN A 15 -45.79 36.49 23.06
C ASN A 15 -46.35 36.49 24.50
N SER A 16 -45.48 36.16 25.47
CA SER A 16 -45.42 36.67 26.86
C SER A 16 -44.02 36.36 27.46
N SER A 17 -43.13 37.35 27.72
CA SER A 17 -42.84 38.03 29.02
C SER A 17 -42.36 37.09 30.15
N ALA A 18 -41.36 37.35 31.02
CA ALA A 18 -40.48 38.48 31.33
C ALA A 18 -39.39 38.05 32.37
N GLU A 19 -38.29 38.83 32.44
CA GLU A 19 -37.49 39.26 33.64
C GLU A 19 -36.67 38.27 34.51
N THR A 20 -35.33 38.40 34.53
CA THR A 20 -34.40 38.95 35.58
C THR A 20 -33.95 37.91 36.65
N ALA A 21 -32.72 37.82 37.19
CA ALA A 21 -31.43 38.51 37.07
C ALA A 21 -30.31 37.61 37.66
N ASP A 22 -29.07 37.98 37.35
CA ASP A 22 -27.83 37.87 38.16
C ASP A 22 -27.16 36.51 38.41
N THR A 23 -25.89 36.37 37.99
CA THR A 23 -24.73 36.06 38.86
C THR A 23 -23.44 35.87 38.04
N THR A 24 -22.52 36.83 38.22
CA THR A 24 -21.04 36.70 38.32
C THR A 24 -20.25 35.65 37.51
N LEU A 25 -19.34 36.16 36.66
CA LEU A 25 -18.16 35.50 36.07
C LEU A 25 -17.06 35.18 37.11
N PRO A 26 -16.13 34.27 36.78
CA PRO A 26 -14.76 34.73 36.47
C PRO A 26 -14.08 34.04 35.28
N ASP A 27 -13.21 34.83 34.64
CA ASP A 27 -11.96 34.56 33.92
C ASP A 27 -11.78 33.27 33.08
N THR A 28 -11.52 33.43 31.78
CA THR A 28 -10.15 33.35 31.24
C THR A 28 -10.07 33.71 29.74
N THR A 29 -8.96 34.36 29.42
CA THR A 29 -8.41 34.91 28.17
C THR A 29 -8.35 33.96 26.96
N PHE A 30 -8.74 34.43 25.77
CA PHE A 30 -7.85 34.92 24.68
C PHE A 30 -8.72 35.22 23.42
N ALA A 31 -9.00 36.50 23.20
CA ALA A 31 -9.69 37.07 22.03
C ALA A 31 -8.87 36.77 20.75
N GLU A 32 -9.49 36.30 19.67
CA GLU A 32 -10.12 37.15 18.63
C GLU A 32 -9.20 38.30 18.19
N GLU A 33 -8.49 38.11 17.08
CA GLU A 33 -8.22 39.14 16.07
C GLU A 33 -7.70 38.47 14.79
N PHE A 34 -8.63 38.06 13.92
CA PHE A 34 -8.35 37.74 12.52
C PHE A 34 -8.37 39.04 11.72
N GLY A 35 -7.21 39.48 11.23
CA GLY A 35 -7.09 40.60 10.30
C GLY A 35 -5.63 41.04 10.09
N GLU A 36 -5.18 40.95 8.83
CA GLU A 36 -3.99 41.61 8.26
C GLU A 36 -2.60 41.02 8.56
N SER A 37 -2.12 40.13 7.67
CA SER A 37 -1.05 40.42 6.69
C SER A 37 -0.42 39.11 6.20
N MET A 38 -0.31 38.96 4.88
CA MET A 38 0.08 37.74 4.18
C MET A 38 1.48 37.88 3.58
N ASP A 39 2.43 38.49 4.31
CA ASP A 39 3.73 38.86 3.74
C ASP A 39 5.00 38.45 4.52
N ASP A 40 4.95 37.85 5.71
CA ASP A 40 6.19 37.61 6.48
C ASP A 40 6.56 36.14 6.85
N ASP A 41 5.79 35.12 6.46
CA ASP A 41 6.13 33.71 6.76
C ASP A 41 6.65 32.87 5.56
N LEU A 42 7.12 33.52 4.49
CA LEU A 42 7.70 32.83 3.31
C LEU A 42 9.16 33.19 3.00
N ALA A 43 9.87 33.84 3.93
CA ALA A 43 11.27 34.19 3.76
C ALA A 43 12.14 33.49 4.80
N ASP A 44 12.48 32.22 4.56
CA ASP A 44 13.86 31.67 4.69
C ASP A 44 13.84 30.14 4.66
N VAL A 45 13.74 29.58 3.45
CA VAL A 45 14.46 28.34 3.14
C VAL A 45 15.22 28.61 1.85
N SER A 46 16.52 28.87 1.99
CA SER A 46 17.41 28.99 0.85
C SER A 46 17.42 27.69 0.05
N LEU A 47 17.05 27.75 -1.23
CA LEU A 47 17.18 26.67 -2.21
C LEU A 47 18.66 26.31 -2.50
N SER A 48 19.63 26.95 -1.85
CA SER A 48 21.07 26.70 -2.01
C SER A 48 21.52 25.31 -1.57
N ASP A 49 20.74 24.65 -0.72
CA ASP A 49 21.15 23.39 -0.07
C ASP A 49 20.61 22.15 -0.80
N LEU A 50 19.85 22.34 -1.88
CA LEU A 50 19.41 21.29 -2.79
C LEU A 50 20.48 21.09 -3.87
N GLY A 51 20.84 19.83 -4.16
CA GLY A 51 21.60 19.50 -5.35
C GLY A 51 20.95 20.15 -6.58
N LYS A 52 21.77 20.69 -7.48
CA LYS A 52 21.33 21.53 -8.60
C LYS A 52 20.15 20.92 -9.38
N ASP A 53 20.17 19.62 -9.62
CA ASP A 53 19.14 18.90 -10.38
C ASP A 53 17.78 18.82 -9.64
N ALA A 54 17.79 18.68 -8.31
CA ALA A 54 16.58 18.68 -7.49
C ALA A 54 15.99 20.10 -7.36
N SER A 55 16.85 21.10 -7.23
CA SER A 55 16.46 22.52 -7.25
C SER A 55 15.85 22.92 -8.59
N ASP A 56 16.46 22.51 -9.69
CA ASP A 56 15.98 22.75 -11.05
C ASP A 56 14.65 22.00 -11.32
N PHE A 57 14.48 20.78 -10.80
CA PHE A 57 13.24 20.02 -10.89
C PHE A 57 12.07 20.66 -10.12
N LEU A 58 12.29 21.05 -8.86
CA LEU A 58 11.28 21.71 -8.03
C LEU A 58 10.92 23.09 -8.57
N THR A 59 11.91 23.83 -9.09
CA THR A 59 11.70 25.11 -9.78
C THR A 59 10.87 24.89 -11.04
N SER A 60 11.16 23.85 -11.83
CA SER A 60 10.36 23.50 -13.02
C SER A 60 8.91 23.17 -12.69
N LEU A 61 8.64 22.43 -11.60
CA LEU A 61 7.28 22.13 -11.14
C LEU A 61 6.54 23.39 -10.70
N ARG A 62 7.21 24.28 -9.95
CA ARG A 62 6.66 25.57 -9.53
C ARG A 62 6.31 26.43 -10.75
N ASP A 63 7.23 26.52 -11.70
CA ASP A 63 7.06 27.36 -12.90
C ASP A 63 5.94 26.82 -13.80
N GLN A 64 5.77 25.49 -13.91
CA GLN A 64 4.64 24.87 -14.60
C GLN A 64 3.29 25.18 -13.93
N ALA A 65 3.24 25.20 -12.59
CA ALA A 65 2.03 25.58 -11.86
C ALA A 65 1.69 27.06 -12.06
N VAL A 66 2.70 27.93 -12.11
CA VAL A 66 2.54 29.36 -12.42
C VAL A 66 2.08 29.55 -13.88
N GLU A 67 2.64 28.81 -14.83
CA GLU A 67 2.24 28.86 -16.24
C GLU A 67 0.79 28.40 -16.43
N PHE A 68 0.36 27.35 -15.72
CA PHE A 68 -1.04 26.93 -15.68
C PHE A 68 -1.95 28.06 -15.17
N TRP A 69 -1.57 28.74 -14.07
CA TRP A 69 -2.34 29.88 -13.55
C TRP A 69 -2.42 31.03 -14.57
N GLN A 70 -1.31 31.38 -15.22
CA GLN A 70 -1.28 32.48 -16.19
C GLN A 70 -2.02 32.18 -17.50
N SER A 71 -1.96 30.94 -17.99
CA SER A 71 -2.49 30.56 -19.30
C SER A 71 -3.93 30.05 -19.26
N GLN A 72 -4.35 29.43 -18.17
CA GLN A 72 -5.68 28.80 -18.05
C GLN A 72 -6.61 29.59 -17.10
N ALA A 73 -6.12 30.01 -15.94
CA ALA A 73 -6.96 30.59 -14.89
C ALA A 73 -7.11 32.12 -14.99
N LYS A 74 -6.00 32.84 -15.19
CA LYS A 74 -5.96 34.32 -15.27
C LYS A 74 -6.79 34.93 -16.41
N PRO A 75 -6.87 34.36 -17.63
CA PRO A 75 -7.67 34.95 -18.72
C PRO A 75 -9.18 34.91 -18.46
N GLN A 76 -9.64 34.05 -17.56
CA GLN A 76 -11.06 33.91 -17.20
C GLN A 76 -11.54 34.96 -16.18
N LEU A 77 -10.62 35.77 -15.62
CA LEU A 77 -10.88 36.76 -14.57
C LEU A 77 -11.23 38.18 -15.06
N GLY A 78 -11.13 38.44 -16.37
CA GLY A 78 -11.23 39.80 -16.91
C GLY A 78 -12.59 40.50 -16.76
N GLN A 79 -13.66 39.81 -16.34
CA GLN A 79 -15.03 40.38 -16.29
C GLN A 79 -15.98 39.86 -15.18
N ALA A 80 -15.51 39.18 -14.13
CA ALA A 80 -16.40 38.21 -13.44
C ALA A 80 -16.96 38.62 -12.04
N SER A 81 -18.17 38.10 -11.75
CA SER A 81 -19.09 38.34 -10.62
C SER A 81 -18.66 37.70 -9.28
N GLU A 82 -19.47 37.78 -8.22
CA GLU A 82 -19.22 37.16 -6.90
C GLU A 82 -18.87 35.66 -6.97
N GLN A 83 -19.35 34.94 -7.99
CA GLN A 83 -18.96 33.56 -8.29
C GLN A 83 -17.46 33.42 -8.64
N ALA A 84 -16.85 34.44 -9.26
CA ALA A 84 -15.42 34.44 -9.58
C ALA A 84 -14.55 34.70 -8.36
N LYS A 85 -15.01 35.51 -7.39
CA LYS A 85 -14.33 35.66 -6.10
C LYS A 85 -14.31 34.32 -5.33
N ASN A 86 -15.43 33.58 -5.35
CA ASN A 86 -15.49 32.24 -4.77
C ASN A 86 -14.57 31.24 -5.50
N ALA A 87 -14.50 31.31 -6.83
CA ALA A 87 -13.59 30.49 -7.63
C ALA A 87 -12.11 30.83 -7.35
N VAL A 88 -11.76 32.10 -7.14
CA VAL A 88 -10.42 32.53 -6.73
C VAL A 88 -10.08 32.05 -5.32
N SER A 89 -11.02 32.13 -4.37
CA SER A 89 -10.84 31.59 -3.03
C SER A 89 -10.60 30.07 -3.04
N GLN A 90 -11.38 29.34 -3.84
CA GLN A 90 -11.17 27.90 -4.06
C GLN A 90 -9.84 27.61 -4.73
N ALA A 91 -9.45 28.37 -5.76
CA ALA A 91 -8.16 28.22 -6.44
C ALA A 91 -6.98 28.53 -5.52
N ASN A 92 -7.09 29.53 -4.65
CA ASN A 92 -6.07 29.86 -3.65
C ASN A 92 -5.98 28.79 -2.56
N ALA A 93 -7.10 28.22 -2.12
CA ALA A 93 -7.09 27.07 -1.20
C ALA A 93 -6.47 25.83 -1.86
N GLN A 94 -6.71 25.63 -3.16
CA GLN A 94 -6.13 24.55 -3.95
C GLN A 94 -4.64 24.76 -4.18
N LEU A 95 -4.20 25.99 -4.42
CA LEU A 95 -2.80 26.38 -4.53
C LEU A 95 -2.08 26.25 -3.18
N ALA A 96 -2.68 26.69 -2.08
CA ALA A 96 -2.14 26.50 -0.73
C ALA A 96 -2.00 25.02 -0.38
N ALA A 97 -3.00 24.19 -0.75
CA ALA A 97 -2.91 22.74 -0.60
C ALA A 97 -1.82 22.13 -1.48
N GLN A 98 -1.60 22.64 -2.70
CA GLN A 98 -0.52 22.20 -3.58
C GLN A 98 0.86 22.65 -3.08
N THR A 99 0.99 23.87 -2.55
CA THR A 99 2.21 24.40 -1.93
C THR A 99 2.54 23.64 -0.65
N GLN A 100 1.55 23.34 0.19
CA GLN A 100 1.74 22.48 1.36
C GLN A 100 2.19 21.08 0.93
N LYS A 101 1.54 20.51 -0.09
CA LYS A 101 1.94 19.22 -0.66
C LYS A 101 3.36 19.25 -1.23
N LEU A 102 3.77 20.35 -1.85
CA LEU A 102 5.14 20.56 -2.34
C LEU A 102 6.15 20.70 -1.18
N ASN A 103 5.78 21.39 -0.10
CA ASN A 103 6.59 21.51 1.11
C ASN A 103 6.74 20.16 1.83
N ASP A 104 5.68 19.35 1.88
CA ASP A 104 5.72 17.99 2.42
C ASP A 104 6.60 17.08 1.53
N LEU A 105 6.48 17.19 0.20
CA LEU A 105 7.41 16.57 -0.76
C LEU A 105 8.86 17.03 -0.54
N THR A 106 9.09 18.31 -0.24
CA THR A 106 10.44 18.86 -0.01
C THR A 106 11.02 18.41 1.33
N ARG A 107 10.18 18.16 2.34
CA ARG A 107 10.60 17.50 3.60
C ARG A 107 10.99 16.05 3.38
N LEU A 108 10.29 15.34 2.50
CA LEU A 108 10.66 13.99 2.10
C LEU A 108 12.01 13.99 1.37
N LEU A 109 12.30 14.97 0.50
CA LEU A 109 13.52 15.05 -0.33
C LEU A 109 14.83 15.46 0.38
N LYS A 110 14.82 15.69 1.70
CA LYS A 110 16.08 15.89 2.44
C LYS A 110 16.66 14.53 2.79
N LYS A 111 17.94 14.32 2.46
CA LYS A 111 18.71 13.17 2.94
C LYS A 111 18.62 13.14 4.47
N PRO A 112 17.95 12.14 5.06
CA PRO A 112 17.81 12.08 6.51
C PRO A 112 19.14 11.66 7.12
N ASP A 113 19.56 12.35 8.19
CA ASP A 113 20.74 11.95 8.95
C ASP A 113 20.39 10.69 9.75
N HIS A 114 21.15 9.61 9.54
CA HIS A 114 21.11 8.45 10.42
C HIS A 114 21.77 8.82 11.75
N VAL A 115 20.96 9.21 12.72
CA VAL A 115 21.40 9.40 14.10
C VAL A 115 21.25 8.06 14.82
N PRO A 116 22.32 7.45 15.35
CA PRO A 116 22.22 6.19 16.06
C PRO A 116 21.32 6.30 17.29
N PHE A 117 20.57 5.25 17.58
CA PHE A 117 19.62 5.22 18.69
C PHE A 117 19.41 3.81 19.24
N ALA A 118 18.81 3.72 20.42
CA ALA A 118 18.41 2.47 21.03
C ALA A 118 16.94 2.55 21.47
N ILE A 119 16.17 1.51 21.13
CA ILE A 119 14.82 1.30 21.66
C ILE A 119 14.96 0.42 22.90
N THR A 120 14.68 0.95 24.08
CA THR A 120 14.97 0.29 25.36
C THR A 120 13.69 -0.19 26.04
N HIS A 121 13.77 -1.29 26.80
CA HIS A 121 12.65 -1.86 27.58
C HIS A 121 11.42 -2.27 26.76
N VAL A 122 11.62 -2.64 25.50
CA VAL A 122 10.53 -3.09 24.62
C VAL A 122 10.29 -4.60 24.73
N SER A 123 9.06 -5.05 24.53
CA SER A 123 8.78 -6.47 24.34
C SER A 123 8.86 -6.83 22.85
N ILE A 124 9.85 -7.60 22.43
CA ILE A 124 9.97 -8.03 21.02
C ILE A 124 8.97 -9.15 20.74
N VAL A 125 8.28 -9.10 19.60
CA VAL A 125 7.41 -10.13 19.08
C VAL A 125 7.93 -10.57 17.71
N ASP A 126 8.69 -11.67 17.69
CA ASP A 126 9.36 -12.15 16.48
C ASP A 126 9.75 -13.64 16.59
N ASP A 127 10.22 -14.22 15.48
CA ASP A 127 10.95 -15.48 15.43
C ASP A 127 12.47 -15.23 15.33
N LEU A 128 13.09 -15.03 16.51
CA LEU A 128 14.54 -14.83 16.64
C LEU A 128 15.37 -16.12 16.51
N GLU A 129 14.74 -17.29 16.34
CA GLU A 129 15.43 -18.58 16.34
C GLU A 129 15.54 -19.22 14.96
N SER A 130 14.54 -19.05 14.09
CA SER A 130 14.47 -19.75 12.80
C SER A 130 15.58 -19.31 11.84
N SER A 131 15.99 -20.20 10.94
CA SER A 131 16.87 -19.83 9.83
C SER A 131 16.10 -18.97 8.83
N PRO A 132 16.74 -17.99 8.16
CA PRO A 132 16.15 -17.24 7.04
C PRO A 132 15.50 -18.10 5.95
N ASP A 133 15.99 -19.34 5.75
CA ASP A 133 15.50 -20.25 4.72
C ASP A 133 14.30 -21.10 5.20
N GLN A 134 13.87 -20.98 6.46
CA GLN A 134 12.68 -21.64 6.97
C GLN A 134 11.43 -20.85 6.56
N LEU A 135 10.78 -21.26 5.47
CA LEU A 135 9.57 -20.58 5.00
C LEU A 135 8.27 -21.35 5.28
N ASP A 136 8.36 -22.54 5.88
CA ASP A 136 7.18 -23.30 6.32
C ASP A 136 6.57 -22.65 7.57
N MET A 137 5.51 -21.87 7.37
CA MET A 137 4.77 -21.17 8.42
C MET A 137 4.35 -22.07 9.59
N ARG A 138 4.15 -23.37 9.40
CA ARG A 138 3.76 -24.31 10.47
C ARG A 138 4.89 -24.54 11.48
N ARG A 139 6.11 -24.13 11.14
CA ARG A 139 7.31 -24.25 11.96
C ARG A 139 7.75 -22.93 12.58
N ASN A 140 6.95 -21.87 12.43
CA ASN A 140 7.24 -20.58 13.04
C ASN A 140 7.40 -20.70 14.56
N LYS A 141 8.25 -19.85 15.14
CA LYS A 141 8.46 -19.74 16.58
C LYS A 141 8.20 -18.32 17.09
N VAL A 142 7.29 -17.59 16.44
CA VAL A 142 6.95 -16.23 16.82
C VAL A 142 6.41 -16.21 18.25
N ARG A 143 7.07 -15.44 19.11
CA ARG A 143 6.70 -15.29 20.53
C ARG A 143 7.17 -13.96 21.08
N VAL A 144 6.76 -13.67 22.32
CA VAL A 144 7.16 -12.46 23.05
C VAL A 144 8.49 -12.69 23.79
N TYR A 145 9.43 -11.78 23.62
CA TYR A 145 10.66 -11.64 24.39
C TYR A 145 10.58 -10.33 25.20
N PRO A 146 10.30 -10.40 26.52
CA PRO A 146 10.06 -9.20 27.33
C PRO A 146 11.36 -8.46 27.66
N ASP A 147 11.24 -7.16 27.89
CA ASP A 147 12.31 -6.28 28.39
C ASP A 147 13.64 -6.39 27.62
N GLN A 148 13.57 -6.09 26.34
CA GLN A 148 14.69 -6.11 25.41
C GLN A 148 15.11 -4.69 25.01
N THR A 149 16.36 -4.56 24.59
CA THR A 149 16.89 -3.37 23.91
C THR A 149 17.29 -3.71 22.49
N ILE A 150 16.94 -2.84 21.54
CA ILE A 150 17.37 -2.90 20.15
C ILE A 150 18.27 -1.69 19.87
N VAL A 151 19.52 -1.93 19.50
CA VAL A 151 20.50 -0.89 19.18
C VAL A 151 20.59 -0.73 17.67
N VAL A 152 20.38 0.50 17.19
CA VAL A 152 20.41 0.85 15.77
C VAL A 152 21.59 1.78 15.49
N GLY A 153 22.46 1.33 14.60
CA GLY A 153 23.67 2.04 14.18
C GLY A 153 23.40 3.20 13.24
N ALA A 154 24.44 4.00 13.01
CA ALA A 154 24.41 5.10 12.04
C ALA A 154 24.37 4.63 10.57
N ASP A 155 24.55 3.33 10.33
CA ASP A 155 24.40 2.69 9.01
C ASP A 155 22.98 2.18 8.75
N GLY A 156 22.05 2.41 9.70
CA GLY A 156 20.66 1.99 9.61
C GLY A 156 20.42 0.51 9.89
N LYS A 157 21.41 -0.19 10.47
CA LYS A 157 21.31 -1.61 10.83
C LYS A 157 21.14 -1.81 12.33
N ILE A 158 20.61 -2.97 12.71
CA ILE A 158 20.59 -3.42 14.09
C ILE A 158 22.01 -3.86 14.45
N GLU A 159 22.64 -3.18 15.39
CA GLU A 159 24.00 -3.50 15.86
C GLU A 159 24.00 -4.54 16.97
N GLU A 160 23.01 -4.47 17.87
CA GLU A 160 22.90 -5.34 19.04
C GLU A 160 21.42 -5.50 19.44
N ILE A 161 21.03 -6.68 19.90
CA ILE A 161 19.68 -6.97 20.38
C ILE A 161 19.70 -8.00 21.52
N GLY A 162 18.94 -7.73 22.60
CA GLY A 162 18.93 -8.62 23.77
C GLY A 162 18.39 -7.96 25.03
N ASP A 163 18.58 -8.62 26.18
CA ASP A 163 18.05 -8.16 27.47
C ASP A 163 18.49 -6.73 27.81
N SER A 164 17.53 -5.86 28.16
CA SER A 164 17.82 -4.43 28.44
C SER A 164 18.83 -4.25 29.57
N ALA A 165 18.74 -5.09 30.62
CA ALA A 165 19.64 -5.04 31.76
C ALA A 165 21.12 -5.26 31.38
N SER A 166 21.38 -5.94 30.26
CA SER A 166 22.73 -6.21 29.75
C SER A 166 23.20 -5.09 28.81
N ILE A 167 22.34 -4.63 27.90
CA ILE A 167 22.73 -3.73 26.79
C ILE A 167 22.66 -2.26 27.22
N GLU A 168 21.58 -1.82 27.87
CA GLU A 168 21.33 -0.40 28.13
C GLU A 168 22.47 0.30 28.90
N PRO A 169 23.07 -0.31 29.96
CA PRO A 169 24.18 0.30 30.67
C PRO A 169 25.45 0.48 29.84
N ALA A 170 25.61 -0.29 28.76
CA ALA A 170 26.78 -0.30 27.89
C ALA A 170 26.62 0.59 26.65
N LEU A 171 25.44 1.19 26.42
CA LEU A 171 25.16 2.03 25.25
C LEU A 171 26.19 3.16 25.09
N PRO A 172 26.77 3.33 23.89
CA PRO A 172 27.74 4.40 23.63
C PRO A 172 27.17 5.80 23.86
N GLN A 173 28.03 6.73 24.28
CA GLN A 173 27.67 8.14 24.37
C GLN A 173 27.31 8.67 22.96
N GLY A 174 26.15 9.30 22.81
CA GLY A 174 25.65 9.83 21.55
C GLY A 174 24.47 9.06 20.95
N TYR A 175 24.19 7.84 21.42
CA TYR A 175 22.98 7.12 21.03
C TYR A 175 21.76 7.75 21.71
N ARG A 176 20.75 8.08 20.91
CA ARG A 176 19.46 8.53 21.45
C ARG A 176 18.75 7.33 22.09
N ARG A 177 18.18 7.51 23.28
CA ARG A 177 17.38 6.47 23.94
C ARG A 177 15.90 6.73 23.69
N LEU A 178 15.19 5.71 23.24
CA LEU A 178 13.75 5.69 23.06
C LEU A 178 13.17 4.67 24.05
N ASP A 179 12.64 5.17 25.17
CA ASP A 179 12.01 4.31 26.18
C ASP A 179 10.68 3.76 25.64
N ALA A 180 10.63 2.45 25.45
CA ALA A 180 9.49 1.71 24.95
C ALA A 180 8.93 0.76 26.03
N THR A 181 9.12 1.10 27.31
CA THR A 181 8.54 0.37 28.44
C THR A 181 7.03 0.15 28.23
N GLY A 182 6.62 -1.12 28.26
CA GLY A 182 5.23 -1.52 28.07
C GLY A 182 4.73 -1.54 26.63
N LYS A 183 5.60 -1.26 25.65
CA LYS A 183 5.29 -1.35 24.21
C LYS A 183 5.83 -2.65 23.61
N PHE A 184 5.43 -2.95 22.38
CA PHE A 184 5.83 -4.13 21.64
C PHE A 184 6.54 -3.77 20.35
N ALA A 185 7.61 -4.48 19.99
CA ALA A 185 8.32 -4.33 18.72
C ALA A 185 8.11 -5.56 17.84
N ILE A 186 7.75 -5.36 16.58
CA ILE A 186 7.78 -6.39 15.54
C ILE A 186 8.75 -5.98 14.42
N PRO A 187 9.23 -6.93 13.59
CA PRO A 187 9.80 -6.57 12.30
C PRO A 187 8.82 -5.72 11.49
N GLY A 188 9.34 -4.78 10.71
CA GLY A 188 8.51 -3.98 9.80
C GLY A 188 7.72 -4.89 8.85
N LEU A 189 6.46 -4.54 8.63
CA LEU A 189 5.57 -5.34 7.80
C LEU A 189 6.04 -5.30 6.34
N ILE A 190 5.88 -6.42 5.65
CA ILE A 190 6.20 -6.60 4.24
C ILE A 190 4.91 -6.95 3.50
N ASN A 191 4.62 -6.26 2.40
CA ASN A 191 3.41 -6.51 1.60
C ASN A 191 3.78 -6.82 0.13
N LEU A 192 3.54 -8.06 -0.33
CA LEU A 192 4.03 -8.52 -1.64
C LEU A 192 3.11 -8.24 -2.84
N HIS A 193 1.91 -7.70 -2.60
CA HIS A 193 1.00 -7.32 -3.66
C HIS A 193 0.29 -6.02 -3.28
N VAL A 194 0.80 -4.92 -3.83
CA VAL A 194 0.17 -3.61 -3.72
C VAL A 194 0.04 -2.92 -5.07
N HIS A 195 -0.88 -1.97 -5.16
CA HIS A 195 -0.90 -0.99 -6.23
C HIS A 195 -0.93 0.44 -5.70
N THR A 196 -0.41 1.36 -6.49
CA THR A 196 -0.22 2.76 -6.10
C THR A 196 -1.09 3.73 -6.88
N PHE A 197 -1.97 3.26 -7.78
CA PHE A 197 -2.76 4.11 -8.68
C PHE A 197 -4.12 4.57 -8.12
N SER A 198 -4.54 4.08 -6.94
CA SER A 198 -5.81 4.46 -6.29
C SER A 198 -5.67 4.41 -4.76
N ASN A 199 -6.77 4.53 -4.02
CA ASN A 199 -6.77 4.66 -2.55
C ASN A 199 -7.78 3.73 -1.84
N GLY A 200 -8.34 2.75 -2.56
CA GLY A 200 -9.23 1.75 -1.99
C GLY A 200 -10.69 2.18 -1.83
N LYS A 201 -11.08 3.35 -2.34
CA LYS A 201 -12.50 3.75 -2.35
C LYS A 201 -13.36 2.79 -3.18
N PRO A 202 -14.63 2.55 -2.79
CA PRO A 202 -15.56 1.75 -3.58
C PRO A 202 -15.67 2.28 -5.02
N LEU A 203 -15.71 1.37 -5.99
CA LEU A 203 -15.93 1.73 -7.39
C LEU A 203 -17.40 2.10 -7.57
N HIS A 204 -17.69 3.39 -7.76
CA HIS A 204 -19.06 3.88 -7.98
C HIS A 204 -19.66 3.55 -9.36
N LYS A 205 -18.91 2.84 -10.21
CA LYS A 205 -19.29 2.15 -11.46
C LYS A 205 -18.01 1.68 -12.15
N MET A 206 -18.08 0.55 -12.86
CA MET A 206 -17.00 0.12 -13.73
C MET A 206 -16.72 1.20 -14.78
N THR A 207 -15.46 1.59 -14.93
CA THR A 207 -15.08 2.64 -15.86
C THR A 207 -15.27 2.12 -17.30
N SER A 208 -15.89 2.91 -18.18
CA SER A 208 -16.09 2.44 -19.56
C SER A 208 -14.75 2.30 -20.30
N LYS A 209 -14.65 1.40 -21.28
CA LYS A 209 -13.42 1.23 -22.09
C LYS A 209 -12.90 2.56 -22.66
N ASP A 210 -13.80 3.44 -23.10
CA ASP A 210 -13.43 4.78 -23.60
C ASP A 210 -12.85 5.69 -22.51
N GLN A 211 -13.39 5.64 -21.30
CA GLN A 211 -12.85 6.40 -20.17
C GLN A 211 -11.47 5.85 -19.77
N THR A 212 -11.32 4.53 -19.71
CA THR A 212 -10.04 3.87 -19.41
C THR A 212 -8.97 4.22 -20.43
N LEU A 213 -9.31 4.24 -21.72
CA LEU A 213 -8.39 4.65 -22.77
C LEU A 213 -8.00 6.13 -22.68
N LYS A 214 -8.93 7.02 -22.32
CA LYS A 214 -8.62 8.45 -22.08
C LYS A 214 -7.68 8.62 -20.90
N MET A 215 -7.88 7.89 -19.81
CA MET A 215 -6.98 7.90 -18.65
C MET A 215 -5.59 7.40 -19.05
N ARG A 216 -5.50 6.27 -19.74
CA ARG A 216 -4.23 5.74 -20.26
C ARG A 216 -3.48 6.79 -21.10
N ARG A 217 -4.16 7.40 -22.08
CA ARG A 217 -3.57 8.45 -22.92
C ARG A 217 -3.08 9.65 -22.12
N PHE A 218 -3.78 10.01 -21.04
CA PHE A 218 -3.32 11.08 -20.16
C PHE A 218 -2.05 10.67 -19.43
N PHE A 219 -1.99 9.48 -18.84
CA PHE A 219 -0.81 8.96 -18.13
C PHE A 219 0.40 8.74 -19.05
N ASP A 220 0.21 8.52 -20.35
CA ASP A 220 1.29 8.48 -21.33
C ASP A 220 1.91 9.88 -21.63
N THR A 221 1.27 10.98 -21.21
CA THR A 221 1.83 12.35 -21.33
C THR A 221 2.78 12.68 -20.18
N LYS A 222 3.66 13.68 -20.38
CA LYS A 222 4.56 14.15 -19.30
C LYS A 222 3.79 14.60 -18.04
N PRO A 223 2.74 15.44 -18.12
CA PRO A 223 1.95 15.79 -16.94
C PRO A 223 1.27 14.59 -16.26
N GLY A 224 0.81 13.61 -17.04
CA GLY A 224 0.21 12.40 -16.49
C GLY A 224 1.21 11.54 -15.72
N ARG A 225 2.42 11.35 -16.26
CA ARG A 225 3.49 10.63 -15.54
C ARG A 225 3.87 11.29 -14.21
N GLU A 226 3.99 12.62 -14.17
CA GLU A 226 4.26 13.32 -12.91
C GLU A 226 3.08 13.23 -11.92
N ALA A 227 1.85 13.18 -12.41
CA ALA A 227 0.67 12.93 -11.57
C ALA A 227 0.67 11.49 -10.99
N ALA A 228 1.04 10.49 -11.79
CA ALA A 228 1.20 9.11 -11.34
C ALA A 228 2.31 9.00 -10.29
N PHE A 229 3.49 9.59 -10.54
CA PHE A 229 4.58 9.67 -9.56
C PHE A 229 4.13 10.29 -8.23
N ALA A 230 3.45 11.45 -8.27
CA ALA A 230 2.98 12.10 -7.05
C ALA A 230 1.91 11.30 -6.29
N LEU A 231 1.12 10.48 -6.99
CA LEU A 231 0.17 9.57 -6.37
C LEU A 231 0.87 8.39 -5.71
N SER A 232 1.85 7.79 -6.41
CA SER A 232 2.63 6.68 -5.90
C SER A 232 3.45 7.06 -4.69
N LEU A 233 4.11 8.23 -4.71
CA LEU A 233 4.81 8.76 -3.54
C LEU A 233 3.88 8.86 -2.32
N LYS A 234 2.69 9.43 -2.49
CA LYS A 234 1.71 9.59 -1.41
C LYS A 234 1.24 8.24 -0.86
N ASN A 235 0.97 7.27 -1.74
CA ASN A 235 0.44 5.97 -1.34
C ASN A 235 1.51 5.12 -0.65
N LEU A 236 2.76 5.17 -1.11
CA LEU A 236 3.90 4.51 -0.48
C LEU A 236 4.22 5.15 0.88
N GLU A 237 4.12 6.48 1.02
CA GLU A 237 4.22 7.16 2.32
C GLU A 237 3.10 6.69 3.28
N THR A 238 1.88 6.53 2.76
CA THR A 238 0.74 6.05 3.56
C THR A 238 1.00 4.63 4.08
N MET A 239 1.55 3.74 3.24
CA MET A 239 1.94 2.39 3.64
C MET A 239 3.03 2.40 4.70
N LEU A 240 4.08 3.21 4.51
CA LEU A 240 5.14 3.37 5.51
C LEU A 240 4.59 3.78 6.86
N ARG A 241 3.74 4.80 6.89
CA ARG A 241 3.10 5.28 8.13
C ARG A 241 2.17 4.24 8.76
N SER A 242 1.71 3.24 8.02
CA SER A 242 0.94 2.10 8.56
C SER A 242 1.80 0.93 9.04
N GLY A 243 3.14 1.06 8.99
CA GLY A 243 4.08 0.03 9.44
C GLY A 243 4.63 -0.88 8.34
N VAL A 244 4.30 -0.63 7.07
CA VAL A 244 4.87 -1.38 5.94
C VAL A 244 6.22 -0.78 5.55
N THR A 245 7.32 -1.47 5.83
CA THR A 245 8.68 -0.98 5.54
C THR A 245 9.26 -1.55 4.26
N THR A 246 8.68 -2.62 3.72
CA THR A 246 9.04 -3.19 2.41
C THR A 246 7.77 -3.60 1.67
N LEU A 247 7.75 -3.41 0.35
CA LEU A 247 6.60 -3.79 -0.47
C LEU A 247 7.00 -4.17 -1.89
N ARG A 248 6.11 -4.87 -2.57
CA ARG A 248 6.22 -5.17 -3.99
C ARG A 248 4.99 -4.65 -4.74
N THR A 249 5.19 -3.71 -5.65
CA THR A 249 4.11 -3.26 -6.54
C THR A 249 3.94 -4.24 -7.69
N LEU A 250 2.70 -4.60 -8.02
CA LEU A 250 2.37 -5.62 -9.02
C LEU A 250 1.42 -5.11 -10.10
N GLY A 251 1.75 -3.94 -10.66
CA GLY A 251 0.99 -3.32 -11.75
C GLY A 251 0.94 -1.81 -11.56
N ASP A 252 1.90 -1.13 -12.17
CA ASP A 252 2.07 0.32 -12.10
C ASP A 252 1.49 1.03 -13.35
N LEU A 253 1.28 2.34 -13.28
CA LEU A 253 0.83 3.12 -14.44
C LEU A 253 1.97 3.34 -15.46
N GLY A 254 3.22 3.22 -15.01
CA GLY A 254 4.43 3.34 -15.81
C GLY A 254 5.66 3.08 -14.95
N ASP A 255 6.57 4.05 -14.89
CA ASP A 255 7.78 4.04 -14.07
C ASP A 255 7.60 4.71 -12.70
N ASP A 256 6.37 4.97 -12.29
CA ASP A 256 6.04 5.80 -11.13
C ASP A 256 6.54 5.20 -9.80
N ALA A 257 6.25 3.93 -9.51
CA ALA A 257 6.75 3.24 -8.32
C ALA A 257 8.27 3.00 -8.38
N ILE A 258 8.82 2.73 -9.57
CA ILE A 258 10.26 2.58 -9.80
C ILE A 258 11.00 3.86 -9.40
N ARG A 259 10.52 5.02 -9.87
CA ARG A 259 11.10 6.33 -9.53
C ARG A 259 11.05 6.63 -8.04
N VAL A 260 9.95 6.28 -7.35
CA VAL A 260 9.87 6.47 -5.89
C VAL A 260 10.84 5.52 -5.17
N GLY A 261 10.87 4.24 -5.54
CA GLY A 261 11.79 3.25 -4.98
C GLY A 261 13.25 3.68 -5.07
N LYS A 262 13.65 4.19 -6.23
CA LYS A 262 15.01 4.71 -6.45
C LYS A 262 15.36 5.88 -5.51
N LEU A 263 14.42 6.81 -5.28
CA LEU A 263 14.63 7.91 -4.32
C LEU A 263 14.82 7.39 -2.89
N VAL A 264 14.14 6.31 -2.50
CA VAL A 264 14.33 5.67 -1.20
C VAL A 264 15.69 4.98 -1.14
N GLU A 265 16.03 4.19 -2.14
CA GLU A 265 17.29 3.45 -2.24
C GLU A 265 18.51 4.38 -2.21
N GLU A 266 18.45 5.51 -2.91
CA GLU A 266 19.52 6.52 -2.94
C GLU A 266 19.55 7.39 -1.67
N GLY A 267 18.62 7.18 -0.73
CA GLY A 267 18.51 7.93 0.52
C GLY A 267 18.08 9.38 0.33
N HIS A 268 17.44 9.70 -0.80
CA HIS A 268 16.87 11.02 -1.05
C HIS A 268 15.59 11.25 -0.25
N ILE A 269 14.81 10.19 0.00
CA ILE A 269 13.60 10.24 0.83
C ILE A 269 13.53 9.10 1.83
N THR A 270 12.87 9.33 2.97
CA THR A 270 12.39 8.23 3.82
C THR A 270 11.17 7.59 3.15
N GLY A 271 11.21 6.27 2.97
CA GLY A 271 10.13 5.50 2.36
C GLY A 271 10.26 4.02 2.68
N PRO A 272 9.28 3.20 2.27
CA PRO A 272 9.46 1.76 2.29
C PRO A 272 10.43 1.35 1.17
N ARG A 273 11.12 0.22 1.35
CA ARG A 273 11.82 -0.45 0.24
C ARG A 273 10.80 -0.92 -0.79
N VAL A 274 11.02 -0.60 -2.06
CA VAL A 274 10.07 -0.85 -3.15
C VAL A 274 10.65 -1.82 -4.17
N LEU A 275 10.01 -2.97 -4.35
CA LEU A 275 10.23 -3.85 -5.48
C LEU A 275 9.13 -3.58 -6.52
N ALA A 276 9.44 -2.83 -7.57
CA ALA A 276 8.43 -2.34 -8.50
C ALA A 276 8.36 -3.19 -9.77
N SER A 277 7.16 -3.62 -10.17
CA SER A 277 6.99 -4.45 -11.37
C SER A 277 6.99 -3.66 -12.68
N GLY A 278 6.71 -2.35 -12.60
CA GLY A 278 6.21 -1.61 -13.75
C GLY A 278 4.80 -2.09 -14.15
N PRO A 279 4.35 -1.76 -15.37
CA PRO A 279 3.07 -2.22 -15.92
C PRO A 279 2.94 -3.75 -15.95
N ILE A 280 1.74 -4.29 -15.71
CA ILE A 280 1.46 -5.73 -15.81
C ILE A 280 1.57 -6.21 -17.26
N ILE A 281 2.17 -7.38 -17.50
CA ILE A 281 2.18 -8.01 -18.83
C ILE A 281 0.95 -8.90 -18.98
N ALA A 282 0.15 -8.69 -20.02
CA ALA A 282 -1.12 -9.40 -20.22
C ALA A 282 -1.32 -9.80 -21.70
N ALA A 283 -2.25 -10.73 -21.94
CA ALA A 283 -2.72 -11.01 -23.29
C ALA A 283 -3.47 -9.78 -23.86
N VAL A 284 -3.64 -9.73 -25.19
CA VAL A 284 -4.41 -8.67 -25.84
C VAL A 284 -5.84 -8.60 -25.30
N GLY A 285 -6.24 -7.43 -24.79
CA GLY A 285 -7.52 -7.21 -24.11
C GLY A 285 -7.68 -7.94 -22.78
N GLY A 286 -6.58 -8.44 -22.20
CA GLY A 286 -6.55 -9.21 -20.95
C GLY A 286 -6.64 -8.36 -19.67
N HIS A 287 -6.39 -9.00 -18.54
CA HIS A 287 -6.52 -8.38 -17.22
C HIS A 287 -5.64 -7.12 -17.07
N GLY A 288 -6.23 -6.05 -16.53
CA GLY A 288 -5.56 -4.76 -16.36
C GLY A 288 -5.48 -3.89 -17.61
N ALA A 289 -5.96 -4.38 -18.76
CA ALA A 289 -5.97 -3.61 -20.01
C ALA A 289 -7.08 -2.55 -20.07
N PRO A 290 -6.84 -1.40 -20.75
CA PRO A 290 -5.56 -0.91 -21.26
C PRO A 290 -4.81 -0.02 -20.25
N LEU A 291 -5.25 0.03 -18.98
CA LEU A 291 -4.80 1.08 -18.06
C LEU A 291 -3.39 0.82 -17.54
N ILE A 292 -3.16 -0.37 -17.00
CA ILE A 292 -1.91 -0.75 -16.32
C ILE A 292 -1.15 -1.83 -17.08
N SER A 293 -1.66 -2.29 -18.24
CA SER A 293 -1.05 -3.39 -18.98
C SER A 293 -0.13 -2.98 -20.14
N VAL A 294 0.85 -3.84 -20.38
CA VAL A 294 1.55 -4.02 -21.65
C VAL A 294 1.01 -5.31 -22.27
N GLU A 295 0.28 -5.17 -23.38
CA GLU A 295 -0.37 -6.29 -24.06
C GLU A 295 0.61 -7.00 -24.99
N CYS A 296 0.60 -8.33 -24.98
CA CYS A 296 1.38 -9.17 -25.88
C CYS A 296 0.46 -10.18 -26.61
N ALA A 297 0.63 -10.33 -27.92
CA ALA A 297 -0.16 -11.26 -28.73
C ALA A 297 0.47 -12.65 -28.82
N ASP A 298 1.80 -12.72 -28.72
CA ASP A 298 2.57 -13.95 -28.81
C ASP A 298 3.82 -13.91 -27.91
N GLU A 299 4.67 -14.92 -28.08
CA GLU A 299 5.93 -15.11 -27.35
C GLU A 299 6.99 -14.02 -27.65
N ALA A 300 7.04 -13.50 -28.87
CA ALA A 300 7.98 -12.45 -29.24
C ALA A 300 7.56 -11.10 -28.63
N ASP A 301 6.27 -10.80 -28.65
CA ASP A 301 5.73 -9.64 -27.94
C ASP A 301 5.95 -9.75 -26.43
N ALA A 302 5.82 -10.95 -25.86
CA ALA A 302 6.06 -11.21 -24.44
C ALA A 302 7.52 -10.90 -24.03
N ALA A 303 8.49 -11.31 -24.85
CA ALA A 303 9.91 -10.96 -24.66
C ALA A 303 10.13 -9.44 -24.69
N VAL A 304 9.55 -8.74 -25.67
CA VAL A 304 9.65 -7.27 -25.76
C VAL A 304 8.99 -6.58 -24.56
N ALA A 305 7.87 -7.12 -24.05
CA ALA A 305 7.16 -6.58 -22.91
C ALA A 305 7.99 -6.66 -21.61
N VAL A 306 8.62 -7.81 -21.34
CA VAL A 306 9.48 -7.97 -20.15
C VAL A 306 10.75 -7.13 -20.28
N ASP A 307 11.40 -7.11 -21.45
CA ASP A 307 12.57 -6.26 -21.72
C ASP A 307 12.26 -4.78 -21.49
N ARG A 308 11.07 -4.33 -21.89
CA ARG A 308 10.62 -2.96 -21.66
C ARG A 308 10.56 -2.63 -20.16
N ASN A 309 9.99 -3.51 -19.33
CA ASN A 309 9.90 -3.28 -17.89
C ASN A 309 11.29 -3.29 -17.25
N ILE A 310 12.16 -4.22 -17.64
CA ILE A 310 13.56 -4.28 -17.19
C ILE A 310 14.29 -2.99 -17.57
N ALA A 311 14.13 -2.50 -18.80
CA ALA A 311 14.76 -1.26 -19.28
C ALA A 311 14.27 0.00 -18.55
N MET A 312 13.05 -0.03 -17.98
CA MET A 312 12.55 1.04 -17.10
C MET A 312 13.16 0.99 -15.69
N GLY A 313 13.81 -0.11 -15.32
CA GLY A 313 14.37 -0.33 -13.99
C GLY A 313 13.44 -1.10 -13.05
N ALA A 314 12.53 -1.92 -13.59
CA ALA A 314 11.70 -2.79 -12.76
C ALA A 314 12.57 -3.78 -11.95
N SER A 315 12.19 -3.99 -10.69
CA SER A 315 12.84 -4.91 -9.74
C SER A 315 11.97 -6.13 -9.39
N ALA A 316 10.82 -6.25 -10.06
CA ALA A 316 9.97 -7.43 -10.11
C ALA A 316 9.28 -7.47 -11.48
N ILE A 317 8.57 -8.56 -11.81
CA ILE A 317 7.73 -8.64 -13.01
C ILE A 317 6.36 -9.18 -12.62
N LYS A 318 5.29 -8.64 -13.22
CA LYS A 318 3.92 -9.11 -13.04
C LYS A 318 3.32 -9.56 -14.36
N VAL A 319 2.67 -10.72 -14.35
CA VAL A 319 1.92 -11.26 -15.49
C VAL A 319 0.45 -11.54 -15.13
N ALA A 320 -0.43 -11.49 -16.13
CA ALA A 320 -1.82 -11.92 -16.03
C ALA A 320 -2.02 -13.31 -16.65
N SER A 321 -1.92 -14.36 -15.83
CA SER A 321 -2.18 -15.74 -16.29
C SER A 321 -3.65 -15.94 -16.65
N THR A 322 -4.55 -15.31 -15.88
CA THR A 322 -6.00 -15.37 -16.08
C THR A 322 -6.64 -13.99 -16.17
N GLY A 323 -7.90 -13.93 -16.63
CA GLY A 323 -8.74 -12.74 -16.48
C GLY A 323 -9.11 -12.50 -15.02
N GLY A 324 -9.31 -11.24 -14.62
CA GLY A 324 -9.69 -10.82 -13.25
C GLY A 324 -11.20 -10.66 -13.03
N VAL A 325 -11.62 -10.57 -11.75
CA VAL A 325 -13.04 -10.40 -11.38
C VAL A 325 -13.63 -9.08 -11.90
N THR A 326 -12.90 -7.98 -11.72
CA THR A 326 -13.37 -6.63 -12.08
C THR A 326 -13.46 -6.37 -13.57
N ASP A 327 -12.87 -7.23 -14.39
CA ASP A 327 -12.88 -7.10 -15.86
C ASP A 327 -13.99 -7.93 -16.51
N SER A 328 -14.66 -8.78 -15.72
CA SER A 328 -15.64 -9.73 -16.23
C SER A 328 -16.96 -9.07 -16.61
N THR A 329 -17.41 -9.35 -17.83
CA THR A 329 -18.72 -8.94 -18.36
C THR A 329 -19.70 -10.10 -18.44
N GLN A 330 -19.23 -11.33 -18.31
CA GLN A 330 -20.02 -12.56 -18.26
C GLN A 330 -19.56 -13.47 -17.12
N ARG A 331 -20.46 -14.35 -16.66
CA ARG A 331 -20.12 -15.34 -15.63
C ARG A 331 -19.11 -16.35 -16.18
N GLY A 332 -18.06 -16.64 -15.41
CA GLY A 332 -16.98 -17.55 -15.80
C GLY A 332 -15.85 -16.92 -16.63
N GLU A 333 -15.95 -15.63 -16.99
CA GLU A 333 -14.80 -14.90 -17.58
C GLU A 333 -13.68 -14.67 -16.55
N ALA A 334 -14.04 -14.47 -15.29
CA ALA A 334 -13.09 -14.45 -14.18
C ALA A 334 -12.40 -15.82 -14.10
N GLY A 335 -11.07 -15.84 -14.21
CA GLY A 335 -10.28 -17.06 -14.10
C GLY A 335 -10.10 -17.79 -15.42
N ALA A 336 -10.70 -17.33 -16.50
CA ALA A 336 -10.36 -17.84 -17.84
C ALA A 336 -8.86 -17.60 -18.12
N VAL A 337 -8.18 -18.63 -18.61
CA VAL A 337 -6.76 -18.57 -19.01
C VAL A 337 -6.60 -17.52 -20.11
N GLN A 338 -5.60 -16.66 -19.95
CA GLN A 338 -5.27 -15.58 -20.88
C GLN A 338 -3.87 -15.76 -21.47
N LEU A 339 -2.82 -15.48 -20.69
CA LEU A 339 -1.46 -15.78 -21.15
C LEU A 339 -1.25 -17.28 -21.24
N THR A 340 -0.62 -17.70 -22.34
CA THR A 340 -0.23 -19.11 -22.52
C THR A 340 0.98 -19.46 -21.64
N GLU A 341 1.17 -20.76 -21.37
CA GLU A 341 2.37 -21.24 -20.67
C GLU A 341 3.67 -20.82 -21.39
N GLY A 342 3.70 -20.87 -22.72
CA GLY A 342 4.88 -20.48 -23.52
C GLY A 342 5.25 -19.01 -23.39
N GLN A 343 4.25 -18.11 -23.43
CA GLN A 343 4.48 -16.68 -23.19
C GLN A 343 5.00 -16.41 -21.78
N MET A 344 4.40 -17.03 -20.76
CA MET A 344 4.87 -16.88 -19.38
C MET A 344 6.28 -17.47 -19.19
N ALA A 345 6.61 -18.58 -19.86
CA ALA A 345 7.92 -19.20 -19.74
C ALA A 345 9.03 -18.28 -20.26
N ILE A 346 8.83 -17.64 -21.41
CA ILE A 346 9.79 -16.66 -21.97
C ILE A 346 9.94 -15.45 -21.05
N ILE A 347 8.84 -14.96 -20.47
CA ILE A 347 8.89 -13.87 -19.49
C ILE A 347 9.72 -14.29 -18.26
N CYS A 348 9.48 -15.49 -17.73
CA CYS A 348 10.22 -16.02 -16.58
C CYS A 348 11.71 -16.17 -16.90
N GLU A 349 12.05 -16.80 -18.03
CA GLU A 349 13.44 -17.01 -18.46
C GLU A 349 14.21 -15.68 -18.52
N ILE A 350 13.66 -14.66 -19.19
CA ILE A 350 14.33 -13.34 -19.32
C ILE A 350 14.41 -12.61 -17.96
N ALA A 351 13.34 -12.64 -17.17
CA ALA A 351 13.32 -12.01 -15.86
C ALA A 351 14.34 -12.66 -14.90
N HIS A 352 14.43 -13.99 -14.91
CA HIS A 352 15.35 -14.76 -14.07
C HIS A 352 16.81 -14.59 -14.48
N GLU A 353 17.11 -14.38 -15.77
CA GLU A 353 18.45 -13.97 -16.22
C GLU A 353 18.92 -12.65 -15.58
N HIS A 354 17.97 -11.80 -15.16
CA HIS A 354 18.20 -10.55 -14.44
C HIS A 354 18.02 -10.69 -12.92
N GLY A 355 17.77 -11.89 -12.41
CA GLY A 355 17.50 -12.14 -10.99
C GLY A 355 16.19 -11.56 -10.48
N LEU A 356 15.21 -11.32 -11.36
CA LEU A 356 13.93 -10.71 -11.01
C LEU A 356 12.85 -11.77 -10.78
N LEU A 357 12.13 -11.64 -9.68
CA LEU A 357 10.96 -12.48 -9.38
C LEU A 357 9.79 -12.15 -10.30
N VAL A 358 9.07 -13.18 -10.74
CA VAL A 358 7.84 -13.08 -11.52
C VAL A 358 6.64 -13.48 -10.68
N ALA A 359 5.66 -12.58 -10.58
CA ALA A 359 4.37 -12.80 -9.97
C ALA A 359 3.29 -13.03 -11.05
N ALA A 360 2.37 -13.97 -10.85
CA ALA A 360 1.21 -14.14 -11.73
C ALA A 360 -0.10 -13.87 -11.01
N HIS A 361 -0.96 -13.03 -11.59
CA HIS A 361 -2.39 -13.07 -11.27
C HIS A 361 -2.98 -14.35 -11.88
N ALA A 362 -3.41 -15.29 -11.03
CA ALA A 362 -4.00 -16.55 -11.45
C ALA A 362 -5.11 -16.98 -10.49
N GLN A 363 -6.35 -16.93 -10.97
CA GLN A 363 -7.54 -17.21 -10.15
C GLN A 363 -8.33 -18.45 -10.62
N SER A 364 -7.65 -19.39 -11.28
CA SER A 364 -8.18 -20.71 -11.62
C SER A 364 -7.07 -21.75 -11.62
N LEU A 365 -7.43 -23.02 -11.37
CA LEU A 365 -6.45 -24.10 -11.25
C LEU A 365 -5.61 -24.28 -12.53
N ASP A 366 -6.23 -24.14 -13.71
CA ASP A 366 -5.50 -24.20 -14.98
C ASP A 366 -4.53 -23.03 -15.15
N GLY A 367 -4.94 -21.81 -14.76
CA GLY A 367 -4.05 -20.64 -14.75
C GLY A 367 -2.88 -20.83 -13.79
N VAL A 368 -3.14 -21.29 -12.57
CA VAL A 368 -2.13 -21.59 -11.55
C VAL A 368 -1.13 -22.62 -12.09
N LYS A 369 -1.59 -23.75 -12.65
CA LYS A 369 -0.70 -24.77 -13.19
C LYS A 369 0.12 -24.29 -14.37
N ASN A 370 -0.47 -23.53 -15.30
CA ASN A 370 0.26 -22.96 -16.42
C ASN A 370 1.35 -21.99 -15.95
N ALA A 371 1.05 -21.13 -14.97
CA ALA A 371 2.03 -20.21 -14.39
C ALA A 371 3.16 -20.96 -13.68
N LEU A 372 2.83 -21.96 -12.87
CA LEU A 372 3.82 -22.79 -12.18
C LEU A 372 4.73 -23.55 -13.17
N ARG A 373 4.17 -24.19 -14.20
CA ARG A 373 4.96 -24.88 -15.24
C ARG A 373 5.82 -23.94 -16.07
N ALA A 374 5.44 -22.68 -16.19
CA ALA A 374 6.23 -21.64 -16.83
C ALA A 374 7.43 -21.18 -15.99
N GLY A 375 7.39 -21.35 -14.66
CA GLY A 375 8.45 -20.93 -13.75
C GLY A 375 8.10 -19.71 -12.90
N VAL A 376 6.83 -19.33 -12.78
CA VAL A 376 6.43 -18.19 -11.95
C VAL A 376 6.79 -18.42 -10.47
N ASP A 377 7.31 -17.39 -9.81
CA ASP A 377 7.79 -17.44 -8.43
C ASP A 377 6.66 -17.26 -7.42
N THR A 378 5.70 -16.38 -7.68
CA THR A 378 4.58 -16.11 -6.76
C THR A 378 3.24 -16.13 -7.48
N ILE A 379 2.28 -16.89 -6.93
CA ILE A 379 0.91 -16.99 -7.44
C ILE A 379 0.03 -16.10 -6.58
N GLU A 380 -0.47 -15.00 -7.16
CA GLU A 380 -1.35 -14.07 -6.46
C GLU A 380 -2.81 -14.53 -6.53
N HIS A 381 -3.51 -14.40 -5.40
CA HIS A 381 -4.90 -14.86 -5.15
C HIS A 381 -5.03 -16.39 -5.12
N GLY A 382 -4.58 -17.05 -6.19
CA GLY A 382 -4.65 -18.50 -6.36
C GLY A 382 -6.07 -19.03 -6.56
N SER A 383 -6.20 -20.34 -6.37
CA SER A 383 -7.44 -21.10 -6.53
C SER A 383 -7.36 -22.40 -5.74
N GLU A 384 -8.39 -23.25 -5.81
CA GLU A 384 -8.28 -24.63 -5.32
C GLU A 384 -7.11 -25.36 -5.97
N LEU A 385 -6.46 -26.25 -5.21
CA LEU A 385 -5.24 -26.94 -5.60
C LEU A 385 -5.48 -28.44 -5.76
N ASP A 386 -4.86 -29.02 -6.78
CA ASP A 386 -4.70 -30.47 -6.95
C ASP A 386 -3.26 -30.91 -6.60
N ASP A 387 -3.02 -32.23 -6.61
CA ASP A 387 -1.71 -32.80 -6.28
C ASP A 387 -0.58 -32.29 -7.20
N GLU A 388 -0.90 -31.98 -8.46
CA GLU A 388 0.07 -31.45 -9.41
C GLU A 388 0.48 -30.02 -9.02
N ALA A 389 -0.49 -29.14 -8.76
CA ALA A 389 -0.22 -27.77 -8.32
C ALA A 389 0.57 -27.76 -7.00
N ILE A 390 0.20 -28.59 -6.03
CA ILE A 390 0.91 -28.72 -4.74
C ILE A 390 2.37 -29.15 -4.95
N ALA A 391 2.61 -30.13 -5.82
CA ALA A 391 3.95 -30.60 -6.13
C ALA A 391 4.81 -29.50 -6.78
N LEU A 392 4.21 -28.76 -7.74
CA LEU A 392 4.88 -27.66 -8.42
C LEU A 392 5.21 -26.51 -7.48
N PHE A 393 4.31 -26.09 -6.59
CA PHE A 393 4.60 -25.05 -5.59
C PHE A 393 5.85 -25.40 -4.75
N LYS A 394 5.94 -26.64 -4.27
CA LYS A 394 7.03 -27.09 -3.39
C LYS A 394 8.38 -27.23 -4.10
N ASN A 395 8.35 -27.61 -5.37
CA ASN A 395 9.55 -27.88 -6.15
C ASN A 395 9.31 -27.43 -7.59
N ASN A 396 9.57 -26.15 -7.83
CA ASN A 396 9.47 -25.54 -9.15
C ASN A 396 10.89 -25.30 -9.69
N PRO A 397 11.46 -26.23 -10.47
CA PRO A 397 12.83 -26.09 -10.95
C PRO A 397 13.03 -24.95 -11.96
N LYS A 398 11.94 -24.34 -12.44
CA LYS A 398 11.97 -23.17 -13.32
C LYS A 398 11.76 -21.84 -12.59
N ALA A 399 11.33 -21.87 -11.32
CA ALA A 399 11.29 -20.66 -10.50
C ALA A 399 12.71 -20.26 -10.07
N LEU A 400 12.91 -18.97 -9.84
CA LEU A 400 14.22 -18.37 -9.56
C LEU A 400 14.91 -19.03 -8.36
N HIS A 401 14.14 -19.37 -7.32
CA HIS A 401 14.64 -19.99 -6.09
C HIS A 401 14.33 -21.49 -5.97
N GLY A 402 13.85 -22.13 -7.05
CA GLY A 402 13.52 -23.56 -7.07
C GLY A 402 12.19 -23.93 -6.40
N PHE A 403 11.39 -22.95 -5.97
CA PHE A 403 10.04 -23.11 -5.42
C PHE A 403 9.17 -21.93 -5.81
N SER A 404 7.85 -22.08 -5.67
CA SER A 404 6.90 -20.97 -5.82
C SER A 404 6.12 -20.76 -4.52
N SER A 405 5.69 -19.53 -4.24
CA SER A 405 4.80 -19.22 -3.11
C SER A 405 3.35 -19.01 -3.56
N PHE A 406 2.42 -19.40 -2.69
CA PHE A 406 1.02 -19.00 -2.80
C PHE A 406 0.85 -17.71 -2.01
N ASP A 407 0.45 -16.62 -2.67
CA ASP A 407 0.17 -15.36 -2.02
C ASP A 407 -1.33 -15.22 -1.73
N ALA A 408 -1.66 -15.07 -0.45
CA ALA A 408 -3.05 -15.12 0.01
C ALA A 408 -3.94 -14.07 -0.65
N THR A 409 -3.62 -12.78 -0.50
CA THR A 409 -4.34 -11.63 -1.08
C THR A 409 -5.89 -11.81 -1.03
N VAL A 410 -6.41 -12.25 0.12
CA VAL A 410 -7.80 -12.69 0.28
C VAL A 410 -8.74 -11.57 0.70
N LEU A 411 -8.27 -10.47 1.29
CA LEU A 411 -9.11 -9.33 1.67
C LEU A 411 -9.89 -8.76 0.48
N ALA A 412 -9.24 -8.64 -0.69
CA ALA A 412 -9.89 -8.15 -1.91
C ALA A 412 -11.11 -8.99 -2.32
N GLY A 413 -11.01 -10.32 -2.20
CA GLY A 413 -12.09 -11.25 -2.48
C GLY A 413 -13.17 -11.26 -1.38
N VAL A 414 -12.75 -11.36 -0.13
CA VAL A 414 -13.65 -11.46 1.03
C VAL A 414 -14.49 -10.20 1.20
N ALA A 415 -13.89 -9.01 1.08
CA ALA A 415 -14.63 -7.75 1.18
C ALA A 415 -15.70 -7.63 0.09
N MET A 416 -15.41 -8.12 -1.12
CA MET A 416 -16.37 -8.15 -2.22
C MET A 416 -17.50 -9.17 -1.99
N ARG A 417 -17.17 -10.38 -1.51
CA ARG A 417 -18.13 -11.49 -1.32
C ARG A 417 -19.07 -11.25 -0.14
N ASP A 418 -18.52 -10.81 1.00
CA ASP A 418 -19.23 -10.86 2.29
C ASP A 418 -19.85 -9.52 2.70
N LEU A 419 -19.41 -8.40 2.12
CA LEU A 419 -20.06 -7.12 2.37
C LEU A 419 -21.30 -6.94 1.48
N PRO A 420 -22.35 -6.27 1.97
CA PRO A 420 -23.55 -6.02 1.18
C PRO A 420 -23.24 -5.27 -0.12
N GLN A 421 -23.95 -5.57 -1.21
CA GLN A 421 -23.86 -4.81 -2.47
C GLN A 421 -24.11 -3.31 -2.29
N SER A 422 -24.89 -2.90 -1.27
CA SER A 422 -25.09 -1.48 -0.92
C SER A 422 -23.82 -0.79 -0.43
N VAL A 423 -22.80 -1.55 -0.03
CA VAL A 423 -21.47 -1.08 0.39
C VAL A 423 -20.47 -1.22 -0.75
N THR A 424 -20.39 -2.40 -1.35
CA THR A 424 -19.41 -2.71 -2.39
C THR A 424 -19.72 -2.02 -3.72
N GLN A 425 -20.99 -1.69 -3.97
CA GLN A 425 -21.50 -1.09 -5.21
C GLN A 425 -21.17 -1.93 -6.46
N ILE A 426 -20.92 -3.23 -6.27
CA ILE A 426 -20.58 -4.16 -7.34
C ILE A 426 -21.83 -4.68 -8.05
N ASP A 427 -21.75 -4.84 -9.36
CA ASP A 427 -22.82 -5.42 -10.18
C ASP A 427 -22.94 -6.95 -9.96
N ASP A 428 -24.09 -7.52 -10.30
CA ASP A 428 -24.42 -8.93 -10.06
C ASP A 428 -23.45 -9.93 -10.71
N ILE A 429 -22.98 -9.65 -11.93
CA ILE A 429 -22.08 -10.56 -12.66
C ILE A 429 -20.68 -10.59 -12.02
N PRO A 430 -20.00 -9.45 -11.81
CA PRO A 430 -18.75 -9.44 -11.06
C PRO A 430 -18.90 -9.97 -9.63
N LEU A 431 -20.03 -9.78 -8.95
CA LEU A 431 -20.24 -10.40 -7.62
C LEU A 431 -20.28 -11.93 -7.69
N ALA A 432 -21.03 -12.49 -8.64
CA ALA A 432 -21.15 -13.93 -8.79
C ALA A 432 -19.79 -14.57 -9.09
N ASN A 433 -19.05 -13.98 -10.04
CA ASN A 433 -17.68 -14.38 -10.34
C ASN A 433 -16.76 -14.23 -9.12
N GLY A 434 -16.80 -13.07 -8.45
CA GLY A 434 -16.01 -12.79 -7.26
C GLY A 434 -16.26 -13.76 -6.12
N THR A 435 -17.51 -14.20 -5.95
CA THR A 435 -17.90 -15.21 -4.96
C THR A 435 -17.27 -16.57 -5.27
N ASP A 436 -17.40 -17.03 -6.52
CA ASP A 436 -16.86 -18.32 -6.97
C ASP A 436 -15.33 -18.33 -6.83
N ILE A 437 -14.67 -17.25 -7.27
CA ILE A 437 -13.21 -17.06 -7.13
C ILE A 437 -12.77 -17.03 -5.67
N THR A 438 -13.40 -16.22 -4.82
CA THR A 438 -13.03 -16.07 -3.40
C THR A 438 -13.13 -17.40 -2.66
N ASN A 439 -14.13 -18.23 -2.99
CA ASN A 439 -14.25 -19.56 -2.42
C ASN A 439 -13.07 -20.46 -2.83
N GLY A 440 -12.64 -20.40 -4.09
CA GLY A 440 -11.45 -21.08 -4.59
C GLY A 440 -10.16 -20.60 -3.91
N MET A 441 -9.97 -19.28 -3.78
CA MET A 441 -8.81 -18.70 -3.08
C MET A 441 -8.70 -19.21 -1.64
N LEU A 442 -9.80 -19.18 -0.88
CA LEU A 442 -9.81 -19.65 0.52
C LEU A 442 -9.59 -21.16 0.64
N ALA A 443 -10.16 -21.95 -0.28
CA ALA A 443 -9.91 -23.40 -0.31
C ALA A 443 -8.43 -23.68 -0.60
N GLY A 444 -7.88 -23.03 -1.63
CA GLY A 444 -6.46 -23.13 -2.00
C GLY A 444 -5.51 -22.74 -0.89
N LEU A 445 -5.80 -21.64 -0.19
CA LEU A 445 -5.00 -21.15 0.93
C LEU A 445 -4.96 -22.16 2.10
N LYS A 446 -6.09 -22.81 2.41
CA LYS A 446 -6.15 -23.88 3.42
C LYS A 446 -5.38 -25.12 2.98
N GLN A 447 -5.52 -25.53 1.71
CA GLN A 447 -4.78 -26.64 1.13
C GLN A 447 -3.27 -26.37 1.12
N ALA A 448 -2.85 -25.15 0.78
CA ALA A 448 -1.46 -24.71 0.79
C ALA A 448 -0.85 -24.81 2.19
N LYS A 449 -1.57 -24.30 3.20
CA LYS A 449 -1.18 -24.44 4.61
C LYS A 449 -1.04 -25.91 5.02
N GLU A 450 -2.05 -26.74 4.76
CA GLU A 450 -2.03 -28.16 5.13
C GLU A 450 -0.87 -28.90 4.46
N ALA A 451 -0.64 -28.63 3.17
CA ALA A 451 0.44 -29.23 2.40
C ALA A 451 1.83 -28.73 2.84
N GLY A 452 1.95 -27.59 3.51
CA GLY A 452 3.23 -26.95 3.79
C GLY A 452 3.86 -26.31 2.56
N ILE A 453 3.03 -25.72 1.71
CA ILE A 453 3.47 -24.79 0.68
C ILE A 453 3.91 -23.49 1.37
N VAL A 454 4.89 -22.78 0.79
CA VAL A 454 5.25 -21.43 1.26
C VAL A 454 4.08 -20.50 0.97
N VAL A 455 3.48 -19.94 2.03
CA VAL A 455 2.39 -18.98 1.91
C VAL A 455 2.89 -17.58 2.26
N SER A 456 2.94 -16.72 1.25
CA SER A 456 3.20 -15.30 1.41
C SER A 456 1.90 -14.51 1.55
N MET A 457 2.01 -13.21 1.82
CA MET A 457 0.86 -12.31 1.78
C MET A 457 1.14 -11.01 1.03
N GLY A 458 0.13 -10.60 0.26
CA GLY A 458 -0.13 -9.27 -0.26
C GLY A 458 -1.57 -8.85 0.03
N THR A 459 -1.98 -7.66 -0.41
CA THR A 459 -3.34 -7.15 -0.17
C THR A 459 -4.13 -6.81 -1.42
N ASP A 460 -3.45 -6.55 -2.54
CA ASP A 460 -4.03 -5.88 -3.70
C ASP A 460 -4.52 -4.46 -3.38
N SER A 461 -3.74 -3.72 -2.57
CA SER A 461 -4.12 -2.37 -2.15
C SER A 461 -4.38 -1.45 -3.33
N ALA A 462 -5.26 -0.47 -3.12
CA ALA A 462 -5.90 0.37 -4.15
C ALA A 462 -7.18 -0.22 -4.76
N MET A 463 -7.39 -1.55 -4.65
CA MET A 463 -8.66 -2.18 -5.01
C MET A 463 -9.80 -1.74 -4.10
N PRO A 464 -11.07 -1.82 -4.54
CA PRO A 464 -12.22 -1.42 -3.73
C PRO A 464 -12.18 -2.05 -2.34
N LEU A 465 -12.31 -1.21 -1.31
CA LEU A 465 -12.29 -1.60 0.10
C LEU A 465 -10.94 -2.18 0.57
N VAL A 466 -9.88 -2.06 -0.22
CA VAL A 466 -8.50 -2.41 0.15
C VAL A 466 -7.66 -1.13 0.20
N THR A 467 -7.49 -0.59 1.40
CA THR A 467 -6.81 0.69 1.61
C THR A 467 -5.29 0.53 1.67
N GLN A 468 -4.57 1.61 1.35
CA GLN A 468 -3.10 1.63 1.40
C GLN A 468 -2.51 1.44 2.80
N TYR A 469 -3.32 1.63 3.83
CA TYR A 469 -2.91 1.49 5.23
C TYR A 469 -3.51 0.22 5.89
N GLY A 470 -4.19 -0.61 5.10
CA GLY A 470 -4.99 -1.74 5.56
C GLY A 470 -4.26 -3.07 5.61
N THR A 471 -2.92 -3.13 5.51
CA THR A 471 -2.16 -4.40 5.49
C THR A 471 -2.51 -5.31 6.67
N TRP A 472 -2.69 -4.74 7.86
CA TRP A 472 -3.07 -5.50 9.06
C TRP A 472 -4.44 -6.19 8.95
N ARG A 473 -5.34 -5.70 8.08
CA ARG A 473 -6.66 -6.34 7.85
C ARG A 473 -6.53 -7.67 7.14
N GLU A 474 -5.53 -7.82 6.26
CA GLU A 474 -5.24 -9.12 5.63
C GLU A 474 -4.93 -10.16 6.70
N LEU A 475 -4.12 -9.81 7.70
CA LEU A 475 -3.79 -10.69 8.82
C LEU A 475 -5.04 -11.15 9.59
N GLN A 476 -6.00 -10.23 9.82
CA GLN A 476 -7.28 -10.59 10.45
C GLN A 476 -8.11 -11.53 9.57
N VAL A 477 -8.15 -11.28 8.26
CA VAL A 477 -8.88 -12.13 7.31
C VAL A 477 -8.24 -13.52 7.22
N LEU A 478 -6.91 -13.64 7.25
CA LEU A 478 -6.23 -14.94 7.33
C LEU A 478 -6.66 -15.74 8.56
N MET A 479 -6.75 -15.08 9.73
CA MET A 479 -7.21 -15.74 10.96
C MET A 479 -8.66 -16.19 10.85
N LYS A 480 -9.54 -15.32 10.36
CA LYS A 480 -10.99 -15.57 10.33
C LYS A 480 -11.41 -16.59 9.27
N TYR A 481 -10.79 -16.55 8.09
CA TYR A 481 -11.27 -17.31 6.93
C TYR A 481 -10.36 -18.48 6.54
N ALA A 482 -9.10 -18.49 6.98
CA ALA A 482 -8.10 -19.47 6.56
C ALA A 482 -7.45 -20.27 7.72
N ASP A 483 -8.00 -20.14 8.94
CA ASP A 483 -7.57 -20.88 10.14
C ASP A 483 -6.11 -20.58 10.55
N TYR A 484 -5.64 -19.35 10.34
CA TYR A 484 -4.33 -18.87 10.81
C TYR A 484 -4.41 -18.43 12.27
N THR A 485 -3.34 -18.67 13.02
CA THR A 485 -3.10 -18.00 14.30
C THR A 485 -2.50 -16.61 14.08
N ALA A 486 -2.55 -15.73 15.08
CA ALA A 486 -1.90 -14.41 14.99
C ALA A 486 -0.39 -14.52 14.73
N ALA A 487 0.28 -15.52 15.33
CA ALA A 487 1.69 -15.81 15.11
C ALA A 487 1.98 -16.20 13.66
N GLU A 488 1.18 -17.12 13.10
CA GLU A 488 1.29 -17.52 11.69
C GLU A 488 1.03 -16.34 10.74
N ALA A 489 0.00 -15.54 11.00
CA ALA A 489 -0.34 -14.39 10.17
C ALA A 489 0.80 -13.34 10.18
N LEU A 490 1.31 -12.97 11.36
CA LEU A 490 2.48 -12.08 11.45
C LEU A 490 3.70 -12.65 10.71
N TYR A 491 3.96 -13.95 10.86
CA TYR A 491 5.07 -14.63 10.20
C TYR A 491 4.97 -14.56 8.67
N THR A 492 3.76 -14.63 8.10
CA THR A 492 3.57 -14.42 6.66
C THR A 492 3.98 -13.01 6.24
N ALA A 493 3.61 -11.98 7.02
CA ALA A 493 3.88 -10.58 6.71
C ALA A 493 5.29 -10.09 7.06
N THR A 494 6.14 -10.94 7.66
CA THR A 494 7.52 -10.58 8.02
C THR A 494 8.50 -11.58 7.43
N HIS A 495 8.78 -12.68 8.13
CA HIS A 495 9.82 -13.64 7.80
C HIS A 495 9.58 -14.32 6.45
N VAL A 496 8.36 -14.82 6.19
CA VAL A 496 8.06 -15.53 4.95
C VAL A 496 8.14 -14.59 3.76
N ASN A 497 7.52 -13.41 3.86
CA ASN A 497 7.58 -12.40 2.80
C ASN A 497 9.02 -11.96 2.50
N ALA A 498 9.87 -11.79 3.51
CA ALA A 498 11.29 -11.49 3.31
C ALA A 498 12.00 -12.62 2.54
N GLY A 499 11.76 -13.88 2.92
CA GLY A 499 12.34 -15.04 2.25
C GLY A 499 11.87 -15.21 0.81
N VAL A 500 10.58 -15.00 0.53
CA VAL A 500 10.02 -15.03 -0.84
C VAL A 500 10.67 -13.97 -1.73
N LEU A 501 10.95 -12.78 -1.18
CA LEU A 501 11.67 -11.73 -1.89
C LEU A 501 13.17 -12.00 -2.09
N GLY A 502 13.71 -13.06 -1.49
CA GLY A 502 15.16 -13.31 -1.47
C GLY A 502 15.92 -12.39 -0.52
N LEU A 503 15.24 -11.73 0.43
CA LEU A 503 15.79 -10.75 1.38
C LEU A 503 15.78 -11.25 2.84
N GLY A 504 15.55 -12.54 3.08
CA GLY A 504 15.46 -13.13 4.43
C GLY A 504 16.73 -13.01 5.28
N SER A 505 17.89 -12.76 4.66
CA SER A 505 19.15 -12.47 5.32
C SER A 505 19.35 -10.99 5.69
N GLU A 506 18.39 -10.12 5.35
CA GLU A 506 18.52 -8.66 5.50
C GLU A 506 17.36 -8.02 6.24
N ILE A 507 16.14 -8.56 6.09
CA ILE A 507 14.89 -8.01 6.66
C ILE A 507 13.98 -9.14 7.18
N GLY A 508 12.81 -8.77 7.73
CA GLY A 508 11.75 -9.71 8.11
C GLY A 508 11.92 -10.38 9.48
N THR A 509 13.02 -10.09 10.18
CA THR A 509 13.29 -10.46 11.58
C THR A 509 14.22 -9.42 12.21
N LEU A 510 14.13 -9.23 13.53
CA LEU A 510 14.94 -8.29 14.29
C LEU A 510 16.24 -8.97 14.75
N ARG A 511 17.29 -8.90 13.93
CA ARG A 511 18.59 -9.56 14.20
C ARG A 511 19.77 -8.64 13.99
N GLU A 512 20.87 -8.89 14.70
CA GLU A 512 22.12 -8.18 14.48
C GLU A 512 22.57 -8.27 13.01
N GLY A 513 23.02 -7.16 12.46
CA GLY A 513 23.44 -7.01 11.06
C GLY A 513 22.30 -6.81 10.06
N TYR A 514 21.03 -6.98 10.45
CA TYR A 514 19.87 -6.76 9.60
C TYR A 514 19.55 -5.27 9.50
N SER A 515 18.84 -4.88 8.44
CA SER A 515 18.24 -3.55 8.32
C SER A 515 17.32 -3.28 9.50
N ALA A 516 17.39 -2.09 10.09
CA ALA A 516 16.49 -1.68 11.17
C ALA A 516 15.13 -1.28 10.60
N ASP A 517 14.34 -2.29 10.24
CA ASP A 517 12.95 -2.19 9.82
C ASP A 517 12.06 -2.65 10.99
N ILE A 518 11.49 -1.72 11.75
CA ILE A 518 10.86 -1.98 13.07
C ILE A 518 9.51 -1.27 13.15
N VAL A 519 8.51 -1.91 13.72
CA VAL A 519 7.23 -1.28 14.09
C VAL A 519 6.99 -1.43 15.58
N ILE A 520 6.62 -0.33 16.24
CA ILE A 520 6.26 -0.32 17.66
C ILE A 520 4.75 -0.17 17.81
N THR A 521 4.14 -1.02 18.64
CA THR A 521 2.72 -1.02 18.97
C THR A 521 2.48 -0.86 20.47
N ASP A 522 1.31 -0.36 20.81
CA ASP A 522 0.86 -0.19 22.20
C ASP A 522 0.50 -1.52 22.88
N GLU A 523 -0.08 -2.44 22.11
CA GLU A 523 -0.51 -3.74 22.61
C GLU A 523 0.26 -4.89 21.95
N ASN A 524 0.18 -6.07 22.55
CA ASN A 524 0.76 -7.28 22.01
C ASN A 524 -0.03 -7.73 20.76
N PRO A 525 0.56 -7.71 19.55
CA PRO A 525 -0.14 -8.08 18.33
C PRO A 525 -0.52 -9.58 18.28
N LEU A 526 0.09 -10.45 19.10
CA LEU A 526 -0.35 -11.84 19.25
C LEU A 526 -1.66 -11.98 20.01
N GLY A 527 -2.02 -11.00 20.83
CA GLY A 527 -3.29 -10.95 21.55
C GLY A 527 -4.35 -10.10 20.84
N ASN A 528 -3.93 -9.06 20.12
CA ASN A 528 -4.82 -8.15 19.41
C ASN A 528 -4.15 -7.55 18.17
N LEU A 529 -4.38 -8.13 16.99
CA LEU A 529 -3.82 -7.61 15.73
C LEU A 529 -4.30 -6.19 15.36
N SER A 530 -5.43 -5.73 15.92
CA SER A 530 -5.96 -4.39 15.61
C SER A 530 -5.01 -3.28 16.06
N THR A 531 -4.08 -3.55 16.98
CA THR A 531 -3.03 -2.59 17.37
C THR A 531 -2.12 -2.20 16.21
N LEU A 532 -2.03 -3.00 15.14
CA LEU A 532 -1.29 -2.67 13.92
C LEU A 532 -1.99 -1.62 13.05
N GLY A 533 -3.26 -1.33 13.34
CA GLY A 533 -4.00 -0.26 12.68
C GLY A 533 -3.55 1.14 13.12
N ASP A 534 -2.93 1.27 14.30
CA ASP A 534 -2.49 2.53 14.90
C ASP A 534 -1.15 2.29 15.62
N VAL A 535 -0.04 2.43 14.87
CA VAL A 535 1.32 2.15 15.36
C VAL A 535 1.97 3.41 15.94
N GLU A 536 2.83 3.25 16.96
CA GLU A 536 3.45 4.36 17.69
C GLU A 536 4.71 4.91 17.01
N LEU A 537 5.48 4.00 16.39
CA LEU A 537 6.73 4.30 15.72
C LEU A 537 6.91 3.31 14.58
N VAL A 538 7.34 3.81 13.44
CA VAL A 538 7.89 3.00 12.35
C VAL A 538 9.33 3.39 12.16
N VAL A 539 10.23 2.43 12.07
CA VAL A 539 11.62 2.63 11.66
C VAL A 539 11.77 1.93 10.32
N ALA A 540 12.17 2.67 9.29
CA ALA A 540 12.48 2.13 7.97
C ALA A 540 13.96 2.32 7.68
N GLN A 541 14.70 1.23 7.53
CA GLN A 541 16.15 1.24 7.30
C GLN A 541 16.90 2.11 8.32
N GLY A 542 16.49 2.07 9.59
CA GLY A 542 17.07 2.88 10.66
C GLY A 542 16.62 4.35 10.70
N LEU A 543 15.63 4.74 9.90
CA LEU A 543 15.06 6.08 9.91
C LEU A 543 13.71 6.07 10.63
N PRO A 544 13.59 6.73 11.80
CA PRO A 544 12.36 6.74 12.58
C PRO A 544 11.32 7.73 12.02
N VAL A 545 10.09 7.24 11.89
CA VAL A 545 8.86 8.00 11.64
C VAL A 545 8.05 8.03 12.93
N PHE A 546 8.26 9.07 13.73
CA PHE A 546 7.61 9.23 15.03
C PHE A 546 6.12 9.57 14.88
N HIS A 547 5.27 8.95 15.71
CA HIS A 547 3.83 9.18 15.78
C HIS A 547 3.16 9.20 14.39
N PRO A 548 3.35 8.14 13.58
CA PRO A 548 2.90 8.14 12.21
C PRO A 548 1.38 8.29 12.15
N GLN A 549 0.92 9.31 11.43
CA GLN A 549 -0.50 9.59 11.24
C GLN A 549 -0.93 9.18 9.85
N VAL A 550 -1.96 8.34 9.77
CA VAL A 550 -2.62 8.00 8.51
C VAL A 550 -4.02 8.58 8.49
N LYS A 551 -4.36 9.30 7.41
CA LYS A 551 -5.75 9.72 7.18
C LYS A 551 -6.60 8.54 6.74
N LYS A 552 -7.25 7.89 7.71
CA LYS A 552 -8.20 6.79 7.47
C LYS A 552 -9.50 7.30 6.83
N ASN A 553 -10.11 6.45 6.00
CA ASN A 553 -11.47 6.68 5.52
C ASN A 553 -12.46 6.00 6.46
N GLU A 554 -13.10 6.78 7.31
CA GLU A 554 -14.04 6.26 8.33
C GLU A 554 -15.17 5.40 7.76
N GLU A 555 -15.63 5.69 6.54
CA GLU A 555 -16.67 4.87 5.90
C GLU A 555 -16.13 3.49 5.54
N ILE A 556 -14.91 3.42 4.97
CA ILE A 556 -14.27 2.14 4.66
C ILE A 556 -13.96 1.37 5.95
N GLU A 557 -13.45 2.05 7.00
CA GLU A 557 -13.20 1.39 8.29
C GLU A 557 -14.47 0.75 8.85
N ARG A 558 -15.57 1.53 8.96
CA ARG A 558 -16.85 1.00 9.44
C ARG A 558 -17.35 -0.17 8.61
N ASN A 559 -17.13 -0.13 7.30
CA ASN A 559 -17.53 -1.22 6.41
C ASN A 559 -16.67 -2.47 6.62
N LEU A 560 -15.35 -2.32 6.73
CA LEU A 560 -14.44 -3.44 6.96
C LEU A 560 -14.58 -4.03 8.37
N ASP A 561 -14.98 -3.25 9.36
CA ASP A 561 -15.28 -3.75 10.71
C ASP A 561 -16.47 -4.72 10.73
N MET A 562 -17.34 -4.70 9.71
CA MET A 562 -18.38 -5.72 9.53
C MET A 562 -17.81 -7.10 9.17
N LEU A 563 -16.57 -7.16 8.67
CA LEU A 563 -15.83 -8.40 8.46
C LEU A 563 -15.18 -8.92 9.75
N GLY A 564 -15.19 -8.16 10.85
CA GLY A 564 -14.61 -8.49 12.16
C GLY A 564 -15.28 -9.67 12.85
#